data_AF-A0A0M8MRT1-F1
#
_entry.id   AF-A0A0M8MRT1-F1
#
_cell.length_a   1.000
_cell.length_b   1.000
_cell.length_c   1.000
_cell.angle_alpha   90.00
_cell.angle_beta   90.00
_cell.angle_gamma   90.00
#
_symmetry.space_group_name_H-M   'P 1'
#
loop_
_entity.id
_entity.type
_entity.pdbx_description
1 polymer ?
#
loop_
_entity_poly.entity_id
_entity_poly.type
_entity_poly.pdbx_seq_one_letter_code
_entity_poly.pdbx_strand_id
1 'polypeptide(L)'
;MCLARAVLEHTALTQGSHATPSNAKLPPSIQLVLIEESLAQSAVGVVREMVYRAEKSQQTTILVCTQRDPVMYLPPSPSKHLYVRDYHTVSATYDDITISHIERGILTTMDKVAKTARVTLIIDSLDALLDATGCRINEAYSFLRRILQLVPRYSRIMACYDQDPSSSASSLVAAMRTPQIWLGYTPVHDDASSTPWSHATVSMRVLAPAMLQHIQKTYGLAPPTSSSSVYRAAVDDAGVLPLQTSSFSSSDTPVDLRYWTLLHNTARRGPLGIMDEQGSLGWWGKVAENSSLHASDTLDKTEYLIPGPVLSWNDVSPKTRGILFLHTHVSLSSGKRLNELVACGYHPSKRLHVLAVSSSSGRTLPESATSHDPHTSMVQSLPFNLAETKQQRERRENVPLPYTYQLNPAQENASLRGSTGQSAIFFEPESEDDEDDEDPDDDLDL
;
A
#
# COMPACT_ATOMS: atom_id res chain seq x y z
N MET A 1 9.58 -14.08 4.96
CA MET A 1 9.75 -12.87 5.78
C MET A 1 8.49 -12.02 5.63
N CYS A 2 8.00 -11.39 6.71
CA CYS A 2 6.85 -10.47 6.69
C CYS A 2 7.36 -9.03 6.76
N LEU A 3 7.10 -8.21 5.73
CA LEU A 3 7.56 -6.82 5.66
C LEU A 3 6.87 -5.96 6.72
N ALA A 4 5.56 -6.12 6.88
CA ALA A 4 4.78 -5.39 7.88
C ALA A 4 5.35 -5.63 9.29
N ARG A 5 5.71 -6.87 9.64
CA ARG A 5 6.35 -7.18 10.92
C ARG A 5 7.71 -6.50 11.07
N ALA A 6 8.54 -6.53 10.03
CA ALA A 6 9.86 -5.91 10.08
C ALA A 6 9.79 -4.39 10.29
N VAL A 7 8.73 -3.77 9.75
CA VAL A 7 8.38 -2.39 10.10
C VAL A 7 7.97 -2.31 11.57
N LEU A 8 6.99 -3.09 12.03
CA LEU A 8 6.50 -3.02 13.41
C LEU A 8 7.59 -3.24 14.49
N GLU A 9 8.58 -4.09 14.23
CA GLU A 9 9.64 -4.46 15.19
C GLU A 9 10.93 -3.65 15.06
N HIS A 10 10.99 -2.68 14.14
CA HIS A 10 12.22 -1.93 13.87
C HIS A 10 13.40 -2.82 13.50
N THR A 11 13.12 -3.90 12.77
CA THR A 11 14.14 -4.82 12.27
C THR A 11 14.56 -4.45 10.84
N ALA A 12 15.70 -5.00 10.45
CA ALA A 12 16.21 -4.82 9.10
C ALA A 12 15.31 -5.49 8.06
N LEU A 13 15.11 -4.82 6.93
CA LEU A 13 14.49 -5.40 5.74
C LEU A 13 15.53 -6.24 4.99
N THR A 14 15.69 -7.52 5.34
CA THR A 14 16.60 -8.45 4.64
C THR A 14 15.88 -9.14 3.47
N GLN A 15 16.61 -9.45 2.39
CA GLN A 15 16.02 -10.18 1.27
C GLN A 15 15.88 -11.66 1.65
N GLY A 16 14.65 -12.16 1.74
CA GLY A 16 14.39 -13.60 1.82
C GLY A 16 14.65 -14.24 0.46
N SER A 17 15.85 -14.80 0.26
CA SER A 17 16.15 -15.70 -0.83
C SER A 17 16.49 -17.07 -0.24
N HIS A 18 15.91 -18.13 -0.78
CA HIS A 18 16.34 -19.52 -0.54
C HIS A 18 17.75 -19.84 -1.10
N ALA A 19 18.50 -18.84 -1.56
CA ALA A 19 19.86 -19.03 -2.04
C ALA A 19 20.85 -19.23 -0.88
N THR A 20 21.84 -20.07 -1.17
CA THR A 20 22.93 -20.55 -0.32
C THR A 20 23.55 -19.49 0.62
N PRO A 21 24.07 -19.91 1.80
CA PRO A 21 24.53 -19.04 2.89
C PRO A 21 25.73 -18.11 2.59
N SER A 22 26.25 -18.11 1.35
CA SER A 22 27.37 -17.25 0.95
C SER A 22 26.97 -15.86 0.43
N ASN A 23 25.68 -15.57 0.22
CA ASN A 23 25.19 -14.29 -0.35
C ASN A 23 24.11 -13.61 0.52
N ALA A 24 24.28 -13.63 1.85
CA ALA A 24 23.42 -12.86 2.75
C ALA A 24 23.59 -11.35 2.48
N LYS A 25 22.65 -10.76 1.74
CA LYS A 25 22.65 -9.32 1.47
C LYS A 25 22.47 -8.55 2.76
N LEU A 26 23.41 -7.65 3.03
CA LEU A 26 23.43 -6.77 4.19
C LEU A 26 22.10 -5.99 4.29
N PRO A 27 21.62 -5.75 5.52
CA PRO A 27 20.41 -4.98 5.74
C PRO A 27 20.60 -3.53 5.27
N PRO A 28 19.51 -2.82 4.91
CA PRO A 28 19.64 -1.44 4.50
C PRO A 28 20.23 -0.59 5.63
N SER A 29 21.10 0.35 5.28
CA SER A 29 21.83 1.16 6.26
C SER A 29 20.90 2.15 6.95
N ILE A 30 19.93 2.74 6.24
CA ILE A 30 18.94 3.67 6.80
C ILE A 30 17.59 3.41 6.14
N GLN A 31 16.53 3.58 6.92
CA GLN A 31 15.17 3.37 6.48
C GLN A 31 14.33 4.65 6.71
N LEU A 32 13.69 5.13 5.65
CA LEU A 32 12.64 6.14 5.73
C LEU A 32 11.30 5.43 5.62
N VAL A 33 10.48 5.47 6.67
CA VAL A 33 9.15 4.85 6.70
C VAL A 33 8.08 5.95 6.69
N LEU A 34 7.27 5.95 5.64
CA LEU A 34 6.16 6.87 5.45
C LEU A 34 4.87 6.10 5.75
N ILE A 35 4.16 6.49 6.81
CA ILE A 35 2.91 5.85 7.21
C ILE A 35 1.75 6.69 6.69
N GLU A 36 0.98 6.10 5.78
CA GLU A 36 -0.24 6.68 5.25
C GLU A 36 -1.41 6.31 6.16
N GLU A 37 -2.03 7.32 6.75
CA GLU A 37 -3.34 7.20 7.39
C GLU A 37 -4.42 7.91 6.56
N SER A 38 -5.68 7.65 6.90
CA SER A 38 -6.82 8.33 6.28
C SER A 38 -7.88 8.59 7.33
N LEU A 39 -8.84 9.47 7.02
CA LEU A 39 -10.03 9.67 7.85
C LEU A 39 -10.78 8.37 8.17
N ALA A 40 -10.69 7.36 7.30
CA ALA A 40 -11.35 6.09 7.55
C ALA A 40 -10.58 5.15 8.48
N GLN A 41 -9.27 5.32 8.58
CA GLN A 41 -8.42 4.44 9.35
C GLN A 41 -7.16 5.19 9.78
N SER A 42 -7.05 5.46 11.09
CA SER A 42 -5.89 6.13 11.67
C SER A 42 -4.71 5.16 11.80
N ALA A 43 -3.50 5.72 11.83
CA ALA A 43 -2.27 5.00 12.12
C ALA A 43 -1.93 4.92 13.62
N VAL A 44 -2.75 5.49 14.52
CA VAL A 44 -2.45 5.56 15.96
C VAL A 44 -2.18 4.17 16.55
N GLY A 45 -3.03 3.19 16.23
CA GLY A 45 -2.84 1.82 16.68
C GLY A 45 -1.52 1.19 16.24
N VAL A 46 -1.12 1.48 15.00
CA VAL A 46 0.13 1.00 14.41
C VAL A 46 1.31 1.67 15.13
N VAL A 47 1.33 3.00 15.22
CA VAL A 47 2.41 3.75 15.88
C VAL A 47 2.54 3.35 17.34
N ARG A 48 1.43 3.16 18.07
CA ARG A 48 1.43 2.69 19.46
C ARG A 48 2.10 1.31 19.60
N GLU A 49 1.74 0.35 18.74
CA GLU A 49 2.38 -0.97 18.74
C GLU A 49 3.88 -0.87 18.42
N MET A 50 4.26 0.03 17.52
CA MET A 50 5.67 0.26 17.17
C MET A 50 6.48 0.84 18.33
N VAL A 51 5.93 1.83 19.05
CA VAL A 51 6.56 2.38 20.27
C VAL A 51 6.70 1.30 21.33
N TYR A 52 5.66 0.50 21.54
CA TYR A 52 5.68 -0.61 22.49
C TYR A 52 6.75 -1.66 22.14
N ARG A 53 6.84 -2.09 20.87
CA ARG A 53 7.86 -3.06 20.42
C ARG A 53 9.28 -2.49 20.50
N ALA A 54 9.46 -1.19 20.25
CA ALA A 54 10.75 -0.52 20.44
C ALA A 54 11.17 -0.50 21.92
N GLU A 55 10.26 -0.16 22.82
CA GLU A 55 10.50 -0.19 24.26
C GLU A 55 10.86 -1.59 24.75
N LYS A 56 10.09 -2.62 24.34
CA LYS A 56 10.36 -4.01 24.70
C LYS A 56 11.74 -4.47 24.24
N SER A 57 12.19 -3.99 23.09
CA SER A 57 13.52 -4.29 22.54
C SER A 57 14.61 -3.33 23.02
N GLN A 58 14.30 -2.43 23.97
CA GLN A 58 15.20 -1.41 24.52
C GLN A 58 15.87 -0.56 23.44
N GLN A 59 15.15 -0.31 22.34
CA GLN A 59 15.61 0.54 21.26
C GLN A 59 15.36 2.00 21.59
N THR A 60 16.36 2.85 21.34
CA THR A 60 16.19 4.27 21.56
C THR A 60 15.21 4.85 20.55
N THR A 61 14.11 5.40 21.06
CA THR A 61 13.02 5.95 20.26
C THR A 61 12.83 7.42 20.62
N ILE A 62 12.80 8.28 19.61
CA ILE A 62 12.44 9.69 19.75
C ILE A 62 11.05 9.83 19.14
N LEU A 63 10.04 10.13 19.95
CA LEU A 63 8.67 10.38 19.51
C LEU A 63 8.43 11.88 19.48
N VAL A 64 8.09 12.41 18.31
CA VAL A 64 7.74 13.80 18.07
C VAL A 64 6.24 13.84 17.78
N CYS A 65 5.49 14.49 18.68
CA CYS A 65 4.04 14.61 18.60
C CYS A 65 3.68 16.03 18.16
N THR A 66 3.14 16.20 16.96
CA THR A 66 2.67 17.47 16.39
C THR A 66 1.16 17.50 16.22
N GLN A 67 0.49 16.33 16.14
CA GLN A 67 -0.96 16.27 15.96
C GLN A 67 -1.70 15.75 17.19
N ARG A 68 -1.13 14.74 17.88
CA ARG A 68 -1.86 14.02 18.92
C ARG A 68 -1.15 14.09 20.26
N ASP A 69 -1.93 14.06 21.33
CA ASP A 69 -1.40 13.96 22.69
C ASP A 69 -0.48 12.72 22.79
N PRO A 70 0.76 12.86 23.29
CA PRO A 70 1.68 11.75 23.48
C PRO A 70 1.07 10.56 24.23
N VAL A 71 0.16 10.78 25.18
CA VAL A 71 -0.53 9.72 25.94
C VAL A 71 -1.21 8.70 25.02
N MET A 72 -1.57 9.08 23.80
CA MET A 72 -2.14 8.18 22.78
C MET A 72 -1.15 7.12 22.29
N TYR A 73 0.15 7.35 22.41
CA TYR A 73 1.19 6.44 21.94
C TYR A 73 1.94 5.75 23.09
N LEU A 74 1.93 6.37 24.27
CA LEU A 74 2.78 5.95 25.37
C LEU A 74 2.30 4.66 26.03
N PRO A 75 3.24 3.76 26.38
CA PRO A 75 2.96 2.63 27.25
C PRO A 75 2.71 3.14 28.69
N PRO A 76 2.05 2.34 29.56
CA PRO A 76 1.74 2.75 30.93
C PRO A 76 2.96 3.16 31.77
N SER A 77 4.13 2.60 31.45
CA SER A 77 5.39 2.84 32.18
C SER A 77 6.53 3.06 31.18
N PRO A 78 6.75 4.30 30.69
CA PRO A 78 7.76 4.57 29.67
C PRO A 78 9.19 4.33 30.18
N SER A 79 9.98 3.62 29.38
CA SER A 79 11.39 3.35 29.65
C SER A 79 12.29 4.58 29.46
N LYS A 80 13.52 4.50 29.96
CA LYS A 80 14.57 5.53 29.76
C LYS A 80 15.03 5.66 28.29
N HIS A 81 14.62 4.74 27.42
CA HIS A 81 14.98 4.72 26.00
C HIS A 81 13.95 5.43 25.12
N LEU A 82 12.82 5.89 25.68
CA LEU A 82 11.79 6.63 24.96
C LEU A 82 11.87 8.11 25.31
N TYR A 83 12.14 8.95 24.31
CA TYR A 83 12.23 10.39 24.44
C TYR A 83 11.05 11.03 23.72
N VAL A 84 10.21 11.75 24.45
CA VAL A 84 9.03 12.42 23.90
C VAL A 84 9.32 13.89 23.70
N ARG A 85 8.97 14.41 22.53
CA ARG A 85 8.93 15.84 22.21
C ARG A 85 7.51 16.18 21.84
N ASP A 86 6.85 16.88 22.74
CA ASP A 86 5.46 17.25 22.59
C ASP A 86 5.32 18.66 22.00
N TYR A 87 4.66 18.73 20.86
CA TYR A 87 4.29 19.94 20.12
C TYR A 87 2.81 19.91 19.70
N HIS A 88 1.97 19.01 20.22
CA HIS A 88 0.59 18.82 19.71
C HIS A 88 -0.35 19.99 20.02
N THR A 89 -0.04 20.77 21.06
CA THR A 89 -0.78 21.98 21.44
C THR A 89 -0.23 23.24 20.79
N VAL A 90 0.89 23.11 20.06
CA VAL A 90 1.69 24.24 19.66
C VAL A 90 1.32 24.69 18.25
N SER A 91 1.27 26.00 18.03
CA SER A 91 1.00 26.60 16.72
C SER A 91 1.92 27.79 16.42
N ALA A 92 2.40 27.89 15.18
CA ALA A 92 3.17 29.03 14.69
C ALA A 92 2.44 30.37 14.89
N THR A 93 1.11 30.37 14.88
CA THR A 93 0.30 31.59 15.07
C THR A 93 0.34 32.12 16.50
N TYR A 94 0.53 31.24 17.50
CA TYR A 94 0.42 31.62 18.91
C TYR A 94 1.73 31.48 19.68
N ASP A 95 2.61 30.57 19.27
CA ASP A 95 3.81 30.18 19.99
C ASP A 95 5.11 30.47 19.22
N ASP A 96 5.01 31.11 18.03
CA ASP A 96 6.13 31.42 17.13
C ASP A 96 7.05 30.21 16.85
N ILE A 97 6.50 29.00 16.86
CA ILE A 97 7.27 27.79 16.60
C ILE A 97 7.65 27.69 15.13
N THR A 98 8.95 27.50 14.92
CA THR A 98 9.54 27.28 13.60
C THR A 98 10.03 25.85 13.46
N ILE A 99 10.18 25.39 12.22
CA ILE A 99 10.76 24.06 11.95
C ILE A 99 12.17 23.90 12.54
N SER A 100 12.96 24.98 12.58
CA SER A 100 14.30 24.99 13.21
C SER A 100 14.26 24.81 14.72
N HIS A 101 13.17 25.22 15.39
CA HIS A 101 12.97 24.95 16.82
C HIS A 101 12.79 23.45 17.06
N ILE A 102 11.90 22.81 16.29
CA ILE A 102 11.64 21.37 16.37
C ILE A 102 12.91 20.58 16.01
N GLU A 103 13.61 20.99 14.96
CA GLU A 103 14.89 20.43 14.54
C GLU A 103 15.92 20.46 15.68
N ARG A 104 16.12 21.63 16.30
CA ARG A 104 17.04 21.76 17.44
C ARG A 104 16.62 20.86 18.60
N GLY A 105 15.32 20.73 18.87
CA GLY A 105 14.78 19.84 19.89
C GLY A 105 15.09 18.36 19.64
N ILE A 106 14.98 17.93 18.38
CA ILE A 106 15.33 16.57 17.93
C ILE A 106 16.84 16.37 18.03
N LEU A 107 17.65 17.28 17.49
CA LEU A 107 19.11 17.19 17.50
C LEU A 107 19.68 17.19 18.92
N THR A 108 19.15 18.02 19.81
CA THR A 108 19.55 18.03 21.22
C THR A 108 19.24 16.70 21.91
N THR A 109 18.14 16.03 21.53
CA THR A 109 17.83 14.68 22.03
C THR A 109 18.76 13.65 21.39
N MET A 110 19.01 13.75 20.08
CA MET A 110 19.95 12.87 19.38
C MET A 110 21.34 12.97 19.98
N ASP A 111 21.89 14.15 20.26
CA ASP A 111 23.22 14.31 20.86
C ASP A 111 23.35 13.65 22.23
N LYS A 112 22.25 13.63 23.02
CA LYS A 112 22.21 12.90 24.30
C LYS A 112 22.27 11.38 24.11
N VAL A 113 21.78 10.89 22.97
CA VAL A 113 21.61 9.47 22.64
C VAL A 113 22.74 8.94 21.73
N ALA A 114 23.36 9.81 20.94
CA ALA A 114 24.20 9.50 19.78
C ALA A 114 25.46 8.69 20.11
N LYS A 115 25.79 8.55 21.40
CA LYS A 115 26.97 7.80 21.84
C LYS A 115 26.80 6.28 21.81
N THR A 116 25.60 5.70 21.68
CA THR A 116 25.44 4.26 22.00
C THR A 116 24.54 3.36 21.15
N ALA A 117 23.69 3.81 20.22
CA ALA A 117 22.89 2.85 19.42
C ALA A 117 22.18 3.46 18.20
N ARG A 118 21.63 2.58 17.34
CA ARG A 118 20.59 2.89 16.34
C ARG A 118 19.44 3.68 16.98
N VAL A 119 18.88 4.63 16.24
CA VAL A 119 17.77 5.48 16.70
C VAL A 119 16.54 5.27 15.82
N THR A 120 15.37 5.19 16.44
CA THR A 120 14.09 5.28 15.74
C THR A 120 13.47 6.65 16.03
N LEU A 121 13.41 7.51 15.02
CA LEU A 121 12.68 8.78 15.10
C LEU A 121 11.27 8.58 14.55
N ILE A 122 10.25 8.98 15.29
CA ILE A 122 8.85 8.93 14.89
C ILE A 122 8.29 10.35 14.93
N ILE A 123 7.74 10.79 13.80
CA ILE A 123 6.95 12.01 13.66
C ILE A 123 5.51 11.55 13.42
N ASP A 124 4.61 11.89 14.34
CA ASP A 124 3.22 11.43 14.31
C ASP A 124 2.38 12.03 13.18
N SER A 125 2.72 13.23 12.69
CA SER A 125 2.03 13.87 11.55
C SER A 125 2.90 14.93 10.86
N LEU A 126 3.16 14.73 9.57
CA LEU A 126 3.82 15.72 8.73
C LEU A 126 2.88 16.89 8.40
N ASP A 127 1.59 16.64 8.27
CA ASP A 127 0.61 17.67 7.96
C ASP A 127 0.52 18.66 9.12
N ALA A 128 0.35 18.15 10.35
CA ALA A 128 0.35 19.00 11.54
C ALA A 128 1.72 19.67 11.78
N LEU A 129 2.84 19.04 11.39
CA LEU A 129 4.16 19.68 11.44
C LEU A 129 4.23 20.90 10.50
N LEU A 130 3.75 20.76 9.26
CA LEU A 130 3.72 21.85 8.28
C LEU A 130 2.79 22.96 8.76
N ASP A 131 1.59 22.60 9.21
CA ASP A 131 0.58 23.55 9.66
C ASP A 131 1.01 24.29 10.94
N ALA A 132 1.58 23.56 11.91
CA ALA A 132 2.05 24.13 13.17
C ALA A 132 3.31 24.98 13.02
N THR A 133 4.11 24.82 11.96
CA THR A 133 5.33 25.62 11.74
C THR A 133 5.17 26.69 10.67
N GLY A 134 4.13 26.61 9.84
CA GLY A 134 3.95 27.46 8.66
C GLY A 134 5.08 27.34 7.63
N CYS A 135 5.91 26.30 7.71
CA CYS A 135 7.11 26.19 6.87
C CYS A 135 6.76 25.75 5.44
N ARG A 136 7.66 26.09 4.51
CA ARG A 136 7.49 25.69 3.11
C ARG A 136 7.88 24.22 2.92
N ILE A 137 7.31 23.58 1.90
CA ILE A 137 7.60 22.18 1.54
C ILE A 137 9.10 21.93 1.35
N ASN A 138 9.83 22.88 0.73
CA ASN A 138 11.28 22.78 0.52
C ASN A 138 12.07 22.83 1.83
N GLU A 139 11.59 23.59 2.81
CA GLU A 139 12.19 23.69 4.14
C GLU A 139 11.98 22.38 4.91
N ALA A 140 10.76 21.84 4.88
CA ALA A 140 10.44 20.54 5.47
C ALA A 140 11.22 19.39 4.82
N TYR A 141 11.37 19.39 3.49
CA TYR A 141 12.20 18.43 2.77
C TYR A 141 13.67 18.52 3.20
N SER A 142 14.20 19.75 3.29
CA SER A 142 15.59 19.99 3.71
C SER A 142 15.81 19.57 5.16
N PHE A 143 14.85 19.85 6.04
CA PHE A 143 14.83 19.40 7.42
C PHE A 143 14.90 17.87 7.51
N LEU A 144 13.99 17.13 6.88
CA LEU A 144 13.98 15.66 6.92
C LEU A 144 15.24 15.06 6.31
N ARG A 145 15.75 15.64 5.22
CA ARG A 145 17.02 15.21 4.62
C ARG A 145 18.21 15.45 5.54
N ARG A 146 18.24 16.56 6.28
CA ARG A 146 19.31 16.83 7.25
C ARG A 146 19.25 15.88 8.43
N ILE A 147 18.05 15.60 8.96
CA ILE A 147 17.88 14.58 10.00
C ILE A 147 18.31 13.21 9.50
N LEU A 148 17.95 12.82 8.27
CA LEU A 148 18.41 11.58 7.63
C LEU A 148 19.94 11.48 7.63
N GLN A 149 20.66 12.57 7.34
CA GLN A 149 22.14 12.58 7.31
C GLN A 149 22.79 12.45 8.69
N LEU A 150 22.09 12.89 9.74
CA LEU A 150 22.59 12.96 11.11
C LEU A 150 22.24 11.72 11.94
N VAL A 151 21.27 10.91 11.53
CA VAL A 151 20.93 9.70 12.29
C VAL A 151 22.05 8.64 12.18
N PRO A 152 22.34 7.89 13.27
CA PRO A 152 23.33 6.81 13.24
C PRO A 152 22.99 5.71 12.23
N ARG A 153 23.96 4.85 11.91
CA ARG A 153 23.74 3.70 11.04
C ARG A 153 22.68 2.75 11.61
N TYR A 154 21.91 2.13 10.72
CA TYR A 154 20.76 1.27 11.00
C TYR A 154 19.61 1.96 11.74
N SER A 155 19.60 3.30 11.71
CA SER A 155 18.49 4.11 12.23
C SER A 155 17.32 4.15 11.25
N ARG A 156 16.18 4.52 11.80
CA ARG A 156 14.92 4.63 11.08
C ARG A 156 14.29 5.97 11.37
N ILE A 157 13.80 6.62 10.33
CA ILE A 157 12.94 7.80 10.45
C ILE A 157 11.56 7.41 9.96
N MET A 158 10.58 7.73 10.77
CA MET A 158 9.19 7.41 10.55
C MET A 158 8.38 8.69 10.55
N ALA A 159 7.53 8.84 9.57
CA ALA A 159 6.68 10.01 9.45
C ALA A 159 5.29 9.58 9.00
N CYS A 160 4.27 9.89 9.79
CA CYS A 160 2.89 9.66 9.39
C CYS A 160 2.34 10.91 8.69
N TYR A 161 1.36 10.71 7.83
CA TYR A 161 0.72 11.79 7.09
C TYR A 161 -0.65 11.34 6.57
N ASP A 162 -1.51 12.30 6.28
CA ASP A 162 -2.82 12.04 5.68
C ASP A 162 -2.65 11.71 4.20
N GLN A 163 -3.29 10.62 3.78
CA GLN A 163 -3.31 10.16 2.42
C GLN A 163 -4.08 11.09 1.47
N ASP A 164 -4.93 11.99 1.99
CA ASP A 164 -5.71 12.91 1.15
C ASP A 164 -4.79 13.71 0.20
N PRO A 165 -5.04 13.69 -1.13
CA PRO A 165 -4.29 14.49 -2.09
C PRO A 165 -4.26 16.00 -1.76
N SER A 166 -5.30 16.50 -1.08
CA SER A 166 -5.39 17.91 -0.65
C SER A 166 -4.59 18.22 0.62
N SER A 167 -4.02 17.22 1.27
CA SER A 167 -3.28 17.40 2.52
C SER A 167 -1.98 18.18 2.32
N SER A 168 -1.56 18.95 3.33
CA SER A 168 -0.42 19.86 3.25
C SER A 168 0.90 19.12 2.98
N ALA A 169 1.05 17.88 3.45
CA ALA A 169 2.25 17.06 3.22
C ALA A 169 2.25 16.28 1.89
N SER A 170 1.18 16.31 1.09
CA SER A 170 1.04 15.43 -0.08
C SER A 170 2.20 15.56 -1.08
N SER A 171 2.59 16.79 -1.41
CA SER A 171 3.69 17.09 -2.33
C SER A 171 5.06 16.81 -1.70
N LEU A 172 5.21 17.03 -0.39
CA LEU A 172 6.43 16.67 0.35
C LEU A 172 6.66 15.16 0.28
N VAL A 173 5.62 14.36 0.56
CA VAL A 173 5.71 12.91 0.56
C VAL A 173 5.91 12.36 -0.85
N ALA A 174 5.30 12.96 -1.87
CA ALA A 174 5.57 12.60 -3.26
C ALA A 174 7.07 12.72 -3.60
N ALA A 175 7.73 13.80 -3.16
CA ALA A 175 9.18 13.98 -3.33
C ALA A 175 9.98 12.91 -2.56
N MET A 176 9.60 12.61 -1.32
CA MET A 176 10.31 11.64 -0.47
C MET A 176 10.18 10.18 -0.90
N ARG A 177 9.09 9.83 -1.59
CA ARG A 177 8.89 8.47 -2.14
C ARG A 177 9.85 8.15 -3.29
N THR A 178 10.41 9.18 -3.92
CA THR A 178 11.36 8.97 -5.02
C THR A 178 12.70 8.45 -4.49
N PRO A 179 13.41 7.58 -5.23
CA PRO A 179 14.76 7.17 -4.86
C PRO A 179 15.76 8.33 -4.77
N GLN A 180 15.42 9.50 -5.34
CA GLN A 180 16.26 10.70 -5.36
C GLN A 180 16.54 11.25 -3.95
N ILE A 181 15.72 10.92 -2.94
CA ILE A 181 16.00 11.28 -1.55
C ILE A 181 17.35 10.73 -1.06
N TRP A 182 17.81 9.62 -1.65
CA TRP A 182 19.07 8.97 -1.33
C TRP A 182 20.23 9.45 -2.20
N LEU A 183 19.99 10.30 -3.20
CA LEU A 183 21.04 10.80 -4.09
C LEU A 183 22.01 11.70 -3.32
N GLY A 184 23.30 11.39 -3.42
CA GLY A 184 24.36 12.11 -2.70
C GLY A 184 24.28 11.95 -1.18
N TYR A 185 23.60 10.91 -0.69
CA TYR A 185 23.55 10.62 0.73
C TYR A 185 24.91 10.10 1.22
N THR A 186 25.54 10.82 2.15
CA THR A 186 26.74 10.38 2.89
C THR A 186 26.49 10.53 4.40
N PRO A 187 26.34 9.42 5.15
CA PRO A 187 26.12 9.45 6.59
C PRO A 187 27.32 10.07 7.30
N VAL A 188 27.08 10.95 8.26
CA VAL A 188 28.12 11.69 8.99
C VAL A 188 28.92 10.78 9.96
N HIS A 189 28.34 9.64 10.37
CA HIS A 189 28.89 8.78 11.43
C HIS A 189 29.52 7.46 10.92
N ASP A 190 30.09 7.43 9.71
CA ASP A 190 30.59 6.17 9.12
C ASP A 190 32.08 6.24 8.72
N ASP A 191 32.95 5.70 9.58
CA ASP A 191 34.39 5.48 9.30
C ASP A 191 34.64 4.13 8.57
N ALA A 192 33.58 3.36 8.27
CA ALA A 192 33.72 2.01 7.71
C ALA A 192 33.84 2.01 6.18
N SER A 193 34.98 1.53 5.67
CA SER A 193 35.38 1.50 4.26
C SER A 193 34.66 0.48 3.35
N SER A 194 33.55 -0.14 3.78
CA SER A 194 32.99 -1.30 3.08
C SER A 194 31.66 -1.07 2.34
N THR A 195 31.71 -1.35 1.02
CA THR A 195 30.61 -1.65 0.06
C THR A 195 29.48 -0.62 -0.15
N PRO A 196 28.89 -0.56 -1.37
CA PRO A 196 27.82 0.39 -1.67
C PRO A 196 26.58 0.13 -0.81
N TRP A 197 26.02 1.21 -0.27
CA TRP A 197 24.92 1.16 0.69
C TRP A 197 23.58 0.96 -0.02
N SER A 198 22.75 0.06 0.51
CA SER A 198 21.33 0.07 0.18
C SER A 198 20.59 0.86 1.25
N HIS A 199 19.87 1.90 0.84
CA HIS A 199 18.87 2.57 1.66
C HIS A 199 17.48 2.05 1.29
N ALA A 200 16.50 2.26 2.17
CA ALA A 200 15.13 1.84 1.91
C ALA A 200 14.14 2.95 2.20
N THR A 201 13.28 3.24 1.21
CA THR A 201 12.04 3.99 1.44
C THR A 201 10.90 2.98 1.55
N VAL A 202 10.18 3.01 2.66
CA VAL A 202 9.03 2.15 2.96
C VAL A 202 7.80 3.03 2.98
N SER A 203 6.79 2.70 2.20
CA SER A 203 5.46 3.29 2.28
C SER A 203 4.51 2.25 2.85
N MET A 204 3.95 2.53 4.03
CA MET A 204 3.01 1.65 4.70
C MET A 204 1.67 2.34 4.76
N ARG A 205 0.65 1.76 4.14
CA ARG A 205 -0.70 2.28 4.14
C ARG A 205 -1.59 1.49 5.08
N VAL A 206 -2.27 2.21 5.98
CA VAL A 206 -3.23 1.65 6.91
C VAL A 206 -4.61 1.70 6.27
N LEU A 207 -5.18 0.52 6.04
CA LEU A 207 -6.41 0.35 5.26
C LEU A 207 -7.55 -0.17 6.13
N ALA A 208 -8.71 0.46 5.94
CA ALA A 208 -9.96 0.00 6.57
C ALA A 208 -10.43 -1.32 5.94
N PRO A 209 -10.96 -2.27 6.75
CA PRO A 209 -11.57 -3.51 6.24
C PRO A 209 -12.69 -3.26 5.21
N ALA A 210 -13.47 -2.20 5.41
CA ALA A 210 -14.55 -1.80 4.52
C ALA A 210 -14.06 -1.53 3.08
N MET A 211 -12.87 -0.98 2.92
CA MET A 211 -12.29 -0.69 1.60
C MET A 211 -11.99 -1.98 0.83
N LEU A 212 -11.38 -2.97 1.49
CA LEU A 212 -11.06 -4.23 0.84
C LEU A 212 -12.31 -5.05 0.52
N GLN A 213 -13.34 -4.97 1.37
CA GLN A 213 -14.65 -5.54 1.05
C GLN A 213 -15.30 -4.86 -0.14
N HIS A 214 -15.18 -3.54 -0.28
CA HIS A 214 -15.66 -2.84 -1.46
C HIS A 214 -14.96 -3.38 -2.71
N ILE A 215 -13.64 -3.55 -2.69
CA ILE A 215 -12.89 -4.12 -3.82
C ILE A 215 -13.43 -5.51 -4.18
N GLN A 216 -13.63 -6.37 -3.17
CA GLN A 216 -14.14 -7.71 -3.41
C GLN A 216 -15.59 -7.72 -3.91
N LYS A 217 -16.50 -6.96 -3.30
CA LYS A 217 -17.92 -6.92 -3.66
C LYS A 217 -18.14 -6.31 -5.04
N THR A 218 -17.40 -5.25 -5.37
CA THR A 218 -17.56 -4.50 -6.62
C THR A 218 -16.84 -5.17 -7.78
N TYR A 219 -15.63 -5.70 -7.55
CA TYR A 219 -14.76 -6.21 -8.62
C TYR A 219 -14.55 -7.73 -8.58
N GLY A 220 -15.08 -8.44 -7.58
CA GLY A 220 -14.89 -9.88 -7.42
C GLY A 220 -13.46 -10.28 -7.06
N LEU A 221 -12.62 -9.32 -6.66
CA LEU A 221 -11.21 -9.57 -6.39
C LEU A 221 -10.98 -9.83 -4.90
N ALA A 222 -10.54 -11.03 -4.58
CA ALA A 222 -10.04 -11.35 -3.24
C ALA A 222 -8.64 -10.73 -3.04
N PRO A 223 -8.29 -10.33 -1.81
CA PRO A 223 -6.92 -9.96 -1.51
C PRO A 223 -5.99 -11.14 -1.83
N PRO A 224 -4.79 -10.88 -2.37
CA PRO A 224 -3.83 -11.93 -2.65
C PRO A 224 -3.44 -12.63 -1.36
N THR A 225 -3.64 -13.94 -1.29
CA THR A 225 -3.23 -14.77 -0.16
C THR A 225 -2.11 -15.73 -0.53
N SER A 226 -1.06 -15.73 0.32
CA SER A 226 0.15 -16.59 0.39
C SER A 226 1.44 -15.98 -0.19
N SER A 227 2.56 -16.00 0.57
CA SER A 227 3.67 -16.81 0.04
C SER A 227 4.15 -18.00 0.88
N SER A 228 3.67 -18.20 2.12
CA SER A 228 3.02 -19.47 2.57
C SER A 228 2.32 -19.15 3.90
N SER A 229 1.15 -18.52 3.72
CA SER A 229 0.28 -17.78 4.66
C SER A 229 0.97 -16.77 5.58
N VAL A 230 1.50 -15.71 4.94
CA VAL A 230 2.25 -14.57 5.49
C VAL A 230 3.16 -15.03 6.62
N TYR A 231 4.27 -15.65 6.21
CA TYR A 231 4.59 -17.04 6.55
C TYR A 231 4.35 -17.45 8.01
N ARG A 232 3.26 -18.22 8.18
CA ARG A 232 2.52 -18.65 9.38
C ARG A 232 2.18 -17.55 10.41
N ALA A 233 1.59 -16.47 9.89
CA ALA A 233 1.30 -15.20 10.59
C ALA A 233 2.56 -14.67 11.31
N ALA A 234 3.60 -14.59 10.48
CA ALA A 234 5.00 -14.40 10.83
C ALA A 234 5.37 -15.23 12.05
N VAL A 235 5.26 -16.55 11.84
CA VAL A 235 5.32 -17.68 12.79
C VAL A 235 4.96 -17.21 14.19
N ASP A 236 3.67 -16.95 14.29
CA ASP A 236 2.82 -16.63 15.43
C ASP A 236 3.19 -15.38 16.24
N ASP A 237 3.41 -14.26 15.53
CA ASP A 237 3.97 -13.00 16.08
C ASP A 237 5.22 -13.24 16.99
N ALA A 238 5.85 -14.37 16.68
CA ALA A 238 6.98 -15.13 17.15
C ALA A 238 7.60 -14.94 18.54
N GLY A 239 7.44 -16.00 19.33
CA GLY A 239 8.49 -16.56 20.21
C GLY A 239 8.35 -18.09 20.33
N VAL A 240 8.59 -18.81 19.23
CA VAL A 240 7.99 -20.12 18.86
C VAL A 240 8.99 -21.29 18.85
N LEU A 241 8.53 -22.55 18.77
CA LEU A 241 9.06 -23.52 17.77
C LEU A 241 7.96 -24.43 17.18
N PRO A 242 7.91 -24.65 15.85
CA PRO A 242 7.26 -25.80 15.27
C PRO A 242 8.32 -26.66 14.56
N LEU A 243 8.79 -27.72 15.24
CA LEU A 243 9.70 -28.68 14.62
C LEU A 243 8.91 -29.84 14.00
N GLN A 244 9.27 -30.08 12.73
CA GLN A 244 9.05 -31.24 11.85
C GLN A 244 7.73 -31.34 11.07
N THR A 245 7.90 -31.00 9.77
CA THR A 245 7.39 -31.70 8.58
C THR A 245 5.91 -32.08 8.49
N SER A 246 5.19 -31.46 7.54
CA SER A 246 4.21 -32.18 6.71
C SER A 246 3.86 -31.34 5.49
N SER A 247 3.83 -32.02 4.34
CA SER A 247 3.45 -31.58 3.00
C SER A 247 2.50 -30.37 2.95
N PHE A 248 3.01 -29.25 2.44
CA PHE A 248 2.25 -28.02 2.21
C PHE A 248 1.22 -28.24 1.11
N SER A 249 -0.06 -28.35 1.44
CA SER A 249 -1.14 -28.27 0.46
C SER A 249 -1.38 -26.81 0.09
N SER A 250 -0.52 -26.29 -0.79
CA SER A 250 -0.71 -24.98 -1.43
C SER A 250 -1.87 -25.06 -2.42
N SER A 251 -3.09 -24.72 -1.99
CA SER A 251 -4.02 -24.10 -2.93
C SER A 251 -3.67 -22.61 -2.97
N ASP A 252 -2.51 -22.27 -3.53
CA ASP A 252 -2.16 -20.88 -3.78
C ASP A 252 -3.19 -20.34 -4.78
N THR A 253 -4.05 -19.45 -4.30
CA THR A 253 -4.87 -18.63 -5.20
C THR A 253 -3.90 -17.74 -5.98
N PRO A 254 -3.84 -17.84 -7.33
CA PRO A 254 -2.97 -17.00 -8.11
C PRO A 254 -3.30 -15.53 -7.84
N VAL A 255 -2.26 -14.72 -7.61
CA VAL A 255 -2.41 -13.28 -7.36
C VAL A 255 -2.99 -12.62 -8.61
N ASP A 256 -4.22 -12.13 -8.53
CA ASP A 256 -4.79 -11.30 -9.58
C ASP A 256 -4.08 -9.94 -9.60
N LEU A 257 -3.28 -9.68 -10.63
CA LEU A 257 -2.52 -8.43 -10.77
C LEU A 257 -3.41 -7.19 -10.78
N ARG A 258 -4.68 -7.32 -11.20
CA ARG A 258 -5.65 -6.21 -11.18
C ARG A 258 -5.95 -5.74 -9.77
N TYR A 259 -5.79 -6.62 -8.77
CA TYR A 259 -6.04 -6.27 -7.37
C TYR A 259 -5.16 -5.10 -6.92
N TRP A 260 -3.86 -5.13 -7.23
CA TRP A 260 -2.95 -4.05 -6.83
C TRP A 260 -3.30 -2.73 -7.50
N THR A 261 -3.60 -2.77 -8.80
CA THR A 261 -4.03 -1.58 -9.54
C THR A 261 -5.30 -0.99 -8.94
N LEU A 262 -6.30 -1.82 -8.66
CA LEU A 262 -7.54 -1.38 -8.03
C LEU A 262 -7.32 -0.89 -6.60
N LEU A 263 -6.49 -1.56 -5.79
CA LEU A 263 -6.14 -1.12 -4.45
C LEU A 263 -5.47 0.25 -4.47
N HIS A 264 -4.53 0.47 -5.37
CA HIS A 264 -3.84 1.75 -5.50
C HIS A 264 -4.78 2.87 -5.94
N ASN A 265 -5.64 2.61 -6.92
CA ASN A 265 -6.61 3.59 -7.42
C ASN A 265 -7.71 3.89 -6.39
N THR A 266 -8.23 2.86 -5.74
CA THR A 266 -9.26 2.98 -4.70
C THR A 266 -8.75 3.78 -3.51
N ALA A 267 -7.55 3.45 -3.04
CA ALA A 267 -6.94 4.16 -1.94
C ALA A 267 -6.56 5.60 -2.32
N ARG A 268 -5.98 5.87 -3.50
CA ARG A 268 -5.53 7.22 -3.90
C ARG A 268 -6.63 8.27 -3.92
N ARG A 269 -7.85 7.88 -4.25
CA ARG A 269 -9.00 8.80 -4.26
C ARG A 269 -9.67 8.89 -2.89
N GLY A 270 -9.12 8.23 -1.87
CA GLY A 270 -9.61 8.29 -0.51
C GLY A 270 -10.89 7.49 -0.26
N PRO A 271 -11.29 7.36 1.01
CA PRO A 271 -12.47 6.61 1.41
C PRO A 271 -13.77 7.22 0.89
N LEU A 272 -13.79 8.54 0.72
CA LEU A 272 -14.94 9.28 0.20
C LEU A 272 -14.92 9.39 -1.34
N GLY A 273 -13.92 8.84 -2.01
CA GLY A 273 -13.73 9.02 -3.45
C GLY A 273 -13.53 10.50 -3.83
N ILE A 274 -13.73 10.80 -5.10
CA ILE A 274 -13.88 12.20 -5.55
C ILE A 274 -15.31 12.61 -5.15
N MET A 275 -15.45 13.75 -4.48
CA MET A 275 -16.75 14.31 -4.09
C MET A 275 -17.18 15.32 -5.16
N ASP A 276 -17.50 14.82 -6.35
CA ASP A 276 -17.80 15.63 -7.53
C ASP A 276 -19.21 16.28 -7.44
N GLU A 277 -20.12 15.66 -6.68
CA GLU A 277 -21.54 16.03 -6.60
C GLU A 277 -21.99 16.32 -5.16
N GLN A 278 -22.78 17.38 -4.97
CA GLN A 278 -23.44 17.68 -3.70
C GLN A 278 -24.39 16.53 -3.32
N GLY A 279 -24.07 15.81 -2.24
CA GLY A 279 -24.84 14.66 -1.77
C GLY A 279 -24.30 13.29 -2.22
N SER A 280 -23.19 13.25 -2.95
CA SER A 280 -22.45 12.00 -3.14
C SER A 280 -22.01 11.46 -1.78
N LEU A 281 -22.32 10.20 -1.49
CA LEU A 281 -21.84 9.48 -0.29
C LEU A 281 -20.42 8.93 -0.50
N GLY A 282 -19.77 9.33 -1.60
CA GLY A 282 -18.50 8.78 -2.02
C GLY A 282 -18.59 7.33 -2.49
N TRP A 283 -17.42 6.76 -2.78
CA TRP A 283 -17.31 5.37 -3.23
C TRP A 283 -17.79 4.35 -2.23
N TRP A 284 -17.80 4.72 -0.95
CA TRP A 284 -18.25 3.86 0.11
C TRP A 284 -19.76 3.93 0.30
N GLY A 285 -20.48 4.88 -0.31
CA GLY A 285 -21.94 4.88 -0.39
C GLY A 285 -22.62 4.53 0.93
N LYS A 286 -23.60 3.62 0.89
CA LYS A 286 -24.27 3.03 2.06
C LYS A 286 -23.37 2.10 2.91
N VAL A 287 -22.21 1.68 2.40
CA VAL A 287 -21.23 0.88 3.16
C VAL A 287 -20.59 1.76 4.23
N ALA A 288 -20.36 3.06 3.97
CA ALA A 288 -19.85 4.02 4.95
C ALA A 288 -20.80 4.19 6.15
N GLU A 289 -22.12 4.23 5.90
CA GLU A 289 -23.14 4.43 6.96
C GLU A 289 -23.10 3.35 8.07
N ASN A 290 -22.59 2.16 7.75
CA ASN A 290 -22.53 1.01 8.67
C ASN A 290 -21.09 0.53 8.97
N SER A 291 -20.08 1.21 8.42
CA SER A 291 -18.67 0.87 8.67
C SER A 291 -18.14 1.76 9.78
N SER A 292 -17.55 1.18 10.83
CA SER A 292 -16.83 1.99 11.80
C SER A 292 -15.57 2.55 11.13
N LEU A 293 -15.59 3.84 10.78
CA LEU A 293 -14.37 4.61 10.59
C LEU A 293 -13.54 4.44 11.88
N HIS A 294 -12.24 4.17 11.78
CA HIS A 294 -11.41 3.78 12.92
C HIS A 294 -11.85 2.46 13.59
N ALA A 295 -12.24 1.46 12.79
CA ALA A 295 -12.61 0.12 13.28
C ALA A 295 -11.59 -0.45 14.27
N SER A 296 -10.31 -0.11 14.11
CA SER A 296 -9.23 -0.55 14.98
C SER A 296 -9.11 0.24 16.30
N ASP A 297 -9.49 1.52 16.34
CA ASP A 297 -9.19 2.40 17.48
C ASP A 297 -10.36 2.52 18.47
N THR A 298 -11.54 2.03 18.08
CA THR A 298 -12.81 2.11 18.83
C THR A 298 -13.18 0.79 19.54
N LEU A 299 -12.18 0.05 20.03
CA LEU A 299 -12.40 -1.20 20.77
C LEU A 299 -12.96 -0.95 22.18
N ASP A 300 -14.25 -1.25 22.37
CA ASP A 300 -14.85 -1.42 23.69
C ASP A 300 -14.31 -2.68 24.40
N LYS A 301 -14.30 -2.68 25.74
CA LYS A 301 -13.72 -3.76 26.58
C LYS A 301 -14.35 -5.15 26.37
N THR A 302 -15.47 -5.24 25.66
CA THR A 302 -16.35 -6.42 25.60
C THR A 302 -16.62 -6.96 24.20
N GLU A 303 -16.13 -6.31 23.13
CA GLU A 303 -16.43 -6.75 21.75
C GLU A 303 -15.24 -7.48 21.10
N TYR A 304 -15.39 -8.81 21.10
CA TYR A 304 -14.79 -9.85 20.25
C TYR A 304 -13.27 -10.01 20.14
N LEU A 305 -12.87 -11.24 20.47
CA LEU A 305 -11.58 -11.87 20.29
C LEU A 305 -11.45 -12.40 18.86
N ILE A 306 -10.35 -12.10 18.17
CA ILE A 306 -9.91 -12.90 17.02
C ILE A 306 -9.14 -14.09 17.60
N PRO A 307 -9.65 -15.34 17.49
CA PRO A 307 -9.15 -16.46 18.29
C PRO A 307 -7.91 -17.16 17.70
N GLY A 308 -7.29 -16.64 16.64
CA GLY A 308 -6.15 -17.31 16.03
C GLY A 308 -5.38 -16.50 14.98
N PRO A 309 -4.25 -17.04 14.50
CA PRO A 309 -3.34 -16.39 13.55
C PRO A 309 -3.87 -16.28 12.13
N VAL A 310 -5.00 -16.94 11.84
CA VAL A 310 -5.62 -16.95 10.52
C VAL A 310 -7.03 -16.36 10.63
N LEU A 311 -7.25 -15.29 9.88
CA LEU A 311 -8.53 -14.64 9.69
C LEU A 311 -9.19 -15.23 8.44
N SER A 312 -10.40 -15.79 8.58
CA SER A 312 -11.19 -16.14 7.40
C SER A 312 -11.65 -14.87 6.73
N TRP A 313 -11.53 -14.79 5.41
CA TRP A 313 -12.00 -13.63 4.68
C TRP A 313 -13.51 -13.39 4.87
N ASN A 314 -14.30 -14.46 5.08
CA ASN A 314 -15.73 -14.36 5.36
C ASN A 314 -16.04 -13.70 6.72
N ASP A 315 -15.08 -13.67 7.65
CA ASP A 315 -15.23 -13.03 8.96
C ASP A 315 -14.99 -11.51 8.90
N VAL A 316 -14.45 -11.03 7.78
CA VAL A 316 -14.19 -9.61 7.54
C VAL A 316 -15.49 -8.96 7.08
N SER A 317 -16.27 -8.47 8.04
CA SER A 317 -17.49 -7.68 7.82
C SER A 317 -17.23 -6.18 8.04
N PRO A 318 -18.05 -5.26 7.50
CA PRO A 318 -17.85 -3.81 7.72
C PRO A 318 -18.02 -3.42 9.20
N LYS A 319 -18.71 -4.27 9.96
CA LYS A 319 -18.91 -4.16 11.41
C LYS A 319 -17.76 -4.77 12.22
N THR A 320 -16.83 -5.47 11.56
CA THR A 320 -15.71 -6.11 12.26
C THR A 320 -14.76 -5.03 12.77
N ARG A 321 -14.75 -4.86 14.09
CA ARG A 321 -13.84 -3.96 14.81
C ARG A 321 -12.53 -4.65 15.15
N GLY A 322 -11.52 -3.87 15.50
CA GLY A 322 -10.22 -4.35 15.93
C GLY A 322 -9.34 -4.94 14.83
N ILE A 323 -9.70 -4.78 13.55
CA ILE A 323 -8.92 -5.25 12.40
C ILE A 323 -8.56 -4.05 11.52
N LEU A 324 -7.33 -4.06 11.02
CA LEU A 324 -6.85 -3.19 9.96
C LEU A 324 -6.02 -4.00 8.96
N PHE A 325 -5.77 -3.42 7.79
CA PHE A 325 -4.87 -4.02 6.81
C PHE A 325 -3.68 -3.11 6.57
N LEU A 326 -2.49 -3.69 6.55
CA LEU A 326 -1.25 -3.00 6.25
C LEU A 326 -0.81 -3.35 4.83
N HIS A 327 -0.82 -2.36 3.96
CA HIS A 327 -0.24 -2.47 2.64
C HIS A 327 1.15 -1.84 2.64
N THR A 328 2.19 -2.65 2.52
CA THR A 328 3.59 -2.22 2.62
C THR A 328 4.26 -2.30 1.25
N HIS A 329 4.75 -1.16 0.77
CA HIS A 329 5.57 -1.03 -0.44
C HIS A 329 6.98 -0.59 -0.05
N VAL A 330 8.00 -1.36 -0.42
CA VAL A 330 9.41 -1.04 -0.16
C VAL A 330 10.10 -0.74 -1.47
N SER A 331 10.82 0.38 -1.52
CA SER A 331 11.74 0.75 -2.61
C SER A 331 13.16 0.86 -2.06
N LEU A 332 14.07 0.03 -2.56
CA LEU A 332 15.49 0.09 -2.22
C LEU A 332 16.22 1.07 -3.14
N SER A 333 17.31 1.68 -2.66
CA SER A 333 18.20 2.50 -3.52
C SER A 333 18.83 1.70 -4.66
N SER A 334 18.87 0.38 -4.54
CA SER A 334 19.25 -0.55 -5.63
C SER A 334 18.19 -0.68 -6.74
N GLY A 335 17.04 0.01 -6.64
CA GLY A 335 15.95 -0.05 -7.61
C GLY A 335 14.94 -1.19 -7.38
N LYS A 336 15.24 -2.13 -6.49
CA LYS A 336 14.34 -3.23 -6.16
C LYS A 336 13.08 -2.75 -5.43
N ARG A 337 11.94 -3.32 -5.81
CA ARG A 337 10.62 -3.03 -5.20
C ARG A 337 9.97 -4.29 -4.65
N LEU A 338 9.30 -4.18 -3.51
CA LEU A 338 8.58 -5.26 -2.84
C LEU A 338 7.21 -4.77 -2.38
N ASN A 339 6.18 -5.60 -2.52
CA ASN A 339 4.81 -5.30 -2.08
C ASN A 339 4.26 -6.45 -1.23
N GLU A 340 3.57 -6.09 -0.15
CA GLU A 340 2.91 -7.04 0.74
C GLU A 340 1.61 -6.43 1.28
N LEU A 341 0.56 -7.25 1.39
CA LEU A 341 -0.68 -6.91 2.08
C LEU A 341 -0.91 -7.90 3.22
N VAL A 342 -1.10 -7.38 4.43
CA VAL A 342 -1.23 -8.17 5.66
C VAL A 342 -2.43 -7.70 6.46
N ALA A 343 -3.17 -8.61 7.09
CA ALA A 343 -4.17 -8.25 8.08
C ALA A 343 -3.51 -8.08 9.45
N CYS A 344 -3.96 -7.13 10.25
CA CYS A 344 -3.57 -7.01 11.64
C CYS A 344 -4.80 -6.91 12.52
N GLY A 345 -4.77 -7.63 13.64
CA GLY A 345 -5.87 -7.68 14.59
C GLY A 345 -5.40 -7.37 16.01
N TYR A 346 -6.27 -6.75 16.80
CA TYR A 346 -6.00 -6.54 18.20
C TYR A 346 -6.24 -7.81 19.02
N HIS A 347 -5.24 -8.20 19.81
CA HIS A 347 -5.35 -9.22 20.83
C HIS A 347 -6.02 -8.63 22.10
N PRO A 348 -6.64 -9.43 22.99
CA PRO A 348 -7.21 -8.96 24.27
C PRO A 348 -6.31 -8.07 25.13
N SER A 349 -5.00 -8.16 24.96
CA SER A 349 -4.00 -7.28 25.58
C SER A 349 -3.94 -5.89 24.94
N LYS A 350 -4.86 -5.54 24.03
CA LYS A 350 -4.88 -4.31 23.21
C LYS A 350 -3.60 -4.10 22.38
N ARG A 351 -2.97 -5.21 22.00
CA ARG A 351 -1.79 -5.23 21.14
C ARG A 351 -2.14 -5.60 19.71
N LEU A 352 -1.43 -5.01 18.76
CA LEU A 352 -1.65 -5.29 17.35
C LEU A 352 -0.77 -6.47 16.89
N HIS A 353 -1.43 -7.52 16.40
CA HIS A 353 -0.80 -8.74 15.91
C HIS A 353 -0.98 -8.90 14.40
N VAL A 354 0.04 -9.47 13.76
CA VAL A 354 -0.03 -9.85 12.34
C VAL A 354 -0.88 -11.10 12.20
N LEU A 355 -1.83 -11.07 11.26
CA LEU A 355 -2.74 -12.16 10.91
C LEU A 355 -2.55 -12.54 9.44
N ALA A 356 -2.67 -13.83 9.15
CA ALA A 356 -2.84 -14.31 7.79
C ALA A 356 -4.33 -14.26 7.38
N VAL A 357 -4.61 -14.05 6.10
CA VAL A 357 -5.97 -14.11 5.56
C VAL A 357 -6.14 -15.42 4.80
N SER A 358 -7.22 -16.16 5.06
CA SER A 358 -7.63 -17.33 4.28
C SER A 358 -8.69 -16.93 3.26
N SER A 359 -8.42 -17.17 1.97
CA SER A 359 -9.33 -16.87 0.87
C SER A 359 -10.29 -18.02 0.52
N SER A 360 -10.35 -19.09 1.34
CA SER A 360 -11.17 -20.29 1.09
C SER A 360 -12.64 -19.93 0.93
N SER A 361 -13.03 -19.68 -0.31
CA SER A 361 -14.41 -19.48 -0.73
C SER A 361 -15.03 -20.85 -0.80
N GLY A 362 -15.64 -21.29 0.30
CA GLY A 362 -16.50 -22.48 0.31
C GLY A 362 -17.74 -22.23 -0.53
N ARG A 363 -17.62 -22.37 -1.85
CA ARG A 363 -18.75 -22.61 -2.76
C ARG A 363 -18.37 -23.76 -3.67
N THR A 364 -18.51 -24.97 -3.15
CA THR A 364 -18.69 -26.17 -3.96
C THR A 364 -19.91 -25.94 -4.84
N LEU A 365 -19.67 -25.62 -6.11
CA LEU A 365 -20.69 -25.80 -7.13
C LEU A 365 -20.94 -27.31 -7.24
N PRO A 366 -22.21 -27.79 -7.28
CA PRO A 366 -22.49 -29.19 -7.43
C PRO A 366 -21.94 -29.65 -8.78
N GLU A 367 -21.05 -30.63 -8.71
CA GLU A 367 -20.46 -31.35 -9.83
C GLU A 367 -21.58 -31.89 -10.71
N SER A 368 -21.84 -31.19 -11.80
CA SER A 368 -22.73 -31.64 -12.87
C SER A 368 -21.85 -32.32 -13.90
N ALA A 369 -21.75 -33.63 -13.81
CA ALA A 369 -21.08 -34.45 -14.80
C ALA A 369 -21.79 -34.33 -16.15
N THR A 370 -21.17 -33.66 -17.12
CA THR A 370 -21.41 -33.90 -18.54
C THR A 370 -20.12 -33.68 -19.33
N SER A 371 -19.66 -34.75 -19.96
CA SER A 371 -18.57 -34.84 -20.93
C SER A 371 -18.65 -33.78 -22.03
N HIS A 372 -17.61 -32.94 -22.20
CA HIS A 372 -17.44 -32.18 -23.45
C HIS A 372 -15.97 -31.89 -23.77
N ASP A 373 -15.68 -31.85 -25.08
CA ASP A 373 -14.40 -31.82 -25.77
C ASP A 373 -13.27 -30.97 -25.15
N PRO A 374 -12.01 -31.39 -25.29
CA PRO A 374 -10.82 -30.68 -24.77
C PRO A 374 -10.69 -29.25 -25.31
N HIS A 375 -11.26 -28.93 -26.47
CA HIS A 375 -11.31 -27.57 -27.00
C HIS A 375 -12.22 -26.63 -26.20
N THR A 376 -13.30 -27.14 -25.59
CA THR A 376 -14.23 -26.33 -24.78
C THR A 376 -13.59 -25.94 -23.45
N SER A 377 -12.74 -26.83 -22.90
CA SER A 377 -12.01 -26.58 -21.65
C SER A 377 -10.95 -25.48 -21.78
N MET A 378 -10.36 -25.26 -22.97
CA MET A 378 -9.40 -24.16 -23.18
C MET A 378 -10.09 -22.80 -23.35
N VAL A 379 -11.34 -22.77 -23.82
CA VAL A 379 -12.09 -21.53 -24.02
C VAL A 379 -12.70 -21.02 -22.70
N GLN A 380 -13.01 -21.94 -21.77
CA GLN A 380 -13.53 -21.60 -20.43
C GLN A 380 -12.46 -21.11 -19.45
N SER A 381 -11.17 -21.33 -19.73
CA SER A 381 -10.07 -20.83 -18.90
C SER A 381 -9.61 -19.42 -19.28
N LEU A 382 -10.25 -18.79 -20.25
CA LEU A 382 -9.95 -17.42 -20.67
C LEU A 382 -10.73 -16.40 -19.81
N PRO A 383 -10.11 -15.27 -19.41
CA PRO A 383 -10.66 -14.34 -18.43
C PRO A 383 -11.79 -13.45 -18.98
N PHE A 384 -12.22 -13.68 -20.21
CA PHE A 384 -13.37 -13.05 -20.84
C PHE A 384 -14.17 -14.10 -21.59
N ASN A 385 -15.49 -13.96 -21.57
CA ASN A 385 -16.40 -14.92 -22.17
C ASN A 385 -16.33 -14.78 -23.71
N LEU A 386 -15.70 -15.73 -24.39
CA LEU A 386 -15.66 -15.78 -25.86
C LEU A 386 -16.99 -16.20 -26.48
N ALA A 387 -17.89 -16.79 -25.69
CA ALA A 387 -19.25 -17.11 -26.11
C ALA A 387 -20.17 -15.91 -25.86
N GLU A 388 -20.76 -15.39 -26.93
CA GLU A 388 -21.79 -14.36 -26.82
C GLU A 388 -23.05 -14.95 -26.16
N THR A 389 -23.63 -14.22 -25.21
CA THR A 389 -24.98 -14.53 -24.74
C THR A 389 -26.00 -14.26 -25.86
N LYS A 390 -27.15 -14.94 -25.84
CA LYS A 390 -28.23 -14.70 -26.84
C LYS A 390 -28.59 -13.21 -26.95
N GLN A 391 -28.66 -12.52 -25.81
CA GLN A 391 -28.95 -11.09 -25.74
C GLN A 391 -27.83 -10.22 -26.32
N GLN A 392 -26.56 -10.60 -26.16
CA GLN A 392 -25.43 -9.89 -26.78
C GLN A 392 -25.37 -10.12 -28.29
N ARG A 393 -25.68 -11.33 -28.76
CA ARG A 393 -25.79 -11.62 -30.19
C ARG A 393 -26.91 -10.82 -30.83
N GLU A 394 -28.09 -10.77 -30.21
CA GLU A 394 -29.21 -9.93 -30.67
C GLU A 394 -28.85 -8.44 -30.70
N ARG A 395 -28.14 -7.94 -29.68
CA ARG A 395 -27.67 -6.55 -29.68
C ARG A 395 -26.66 -6.30 -30.79
N ARG A 396 -25.66 -7.17 -30.98
CA ARG A 396 -24.66 -7.05 -32.05
C ARG A 396 -25.31 -7.05 -33.44
N GLU A 397 -26.31 -7.89 -33.65
CA GLU A 397 -27.09 -7.92 -34.90
C GLU A 397 -27.93 -6.65 -35.13
N ASN A 398 -28.24 -5.90 -34.08
CA ASN A 398 -29.03 -4.67 -34.15
C ASN A 398 -28.18 -3.40 -34.04
N VAL A 399 -26.85 -3.50 -33.91
CA VAL A 399 -25.95 -2.34 -33.96
C VAL A 399 -25.86 -1.85 -35.40
N PRO A 400 -26.34 -0.64 -35.72
CA PRO A 400 -26.20 -0.07 -37.05
C PRO A 400 -24.72 0.16 -37.35
N LEU A 401 -24.21 -0.39 -38.46
CA LEU A 401 -22.83 -0.17 -38.85
C LEU A 401 -22.68 1.22 -39.48
N PRO A 402 -21.69 2.04 -39.08
CA PRO A 402 -21.61 3.46 -39.48
C PRO A 402 -21.40 3.71 -40.98
N TYR A 403 -21.04 2.69 -41.77
CA TYR A 403 -20.63 2.83 -43.17
C TYR A 403 -21.47 2.04 -44.18
N THR A 404 -22.54 1.35 -43.74
CA THR A 404 -23.45 0.66 -44.66
C THR A 404 -24.43 1.59 -45.39
N TYR A 405 -24.40 2.90 -45.09
CA TYR A 405 -25.34 3.89 -45.65
C TYR A 405 -24.99 4.41 -47.05
N GLN A 406 -23.89 3.97 -47.66
CA GLN A 406 -23.43 4.52 -48.94
C GLN A 406 -23.65 3.59 -50.15
N LEU A 407 -24.36 2.47 -50.01
CA LEU A 407 -24.80 1.67 -51.15
C LEU A 407 -26.27 1.98 -51.51
N ASN A 408 -26.41 2.87 -52.48
CA ASN A 408 -27.61 3.23 -53.28
C ASN A 408 -28.73 4.06 -52.62
N PRO A 409 -28.91 5.35 -53.01
CA PRO A 409 -30.08 6.16 -52.64
C PRO A 409 -31.36 5.83 -53.46
N ALA A 410 -31.48 4.62 -54.04
CA ALA A 410 -32.52 4.33 -55.04
C ALA A 410 -33.47 3.14 -54.74
N GLN A 411 -33.40 2.47 -53.59
CA GLN A 411 -34.36 1.38 -53.28
C GLN A 411 -34.77 1.37 -51.81
N GLU A 412 -35.91 2.01 -51.53
CA GLU A 412 -36.55 2.09 -50.21
C GLU A 412 -37.19 0.78 -49.68
N ASN A 413 -37.07 -0.38 -50.34
CA ASN A 413 -37.86 -1.57 -49.94
C ASN A 413 -37.17 -2.95 -50.09
N ALA A 414 -35.84 -3.04 -49.97
CA ALA A 414 -35.15 -4.34 -49.95
C ALA A 414 -34.39 -4.54 -48.63
N SER A 415 -34.69 -5.64 -47.94
CA SER A 415 -34.14 -6.09 -46.67
C SER A 415 -32.66 -5.71 -46.44
N LEU A 416 -32.46 -4.72 -45.57
CA LEU A 416 -31.16 -4.18 -45.16
C LEU A 416 -30.42 -5.12 -44.20
N ARG A 417 -30.02 -6.31 -44.68
CA ARG A 417 -29.02 -7.14 -44.00
C ARG A 417 -28.05 -7.69 -45.03
N GLY A 418 -26.88 -7.05 -45.13
CA GLY A 418 -25.73 -7.65 -45.81
C GLY A 418 -25.31 -8.92 -45.06
N SER A 419 -25.32 -10.05 -45.77
CA SER A 419 -24.71 -11.29 -45.29
C SER A 419 -23.20 -11.07 -45.13
N THR A 420 -22.63 -11.52 -44.01
CA THR A 420 -21.18 -11.52 -43.77
C THR A 420 -20.47 -12.28 -44.90
N GLY A 421 -19.78 -11.53 -45.77
CA GLY A 421 -19.03 -12.09 -46.90
C GLY A 421 -19.01 -11.23 -48.18
N GLN A 422 -19.81 -10.15 -48.27
CA GLN A 422 -19.88 -9.31 -49.49
C GLN A 422 -19.60 -7.81 -49.29
N SER A 423 -19.03 -7.40 -48.15
CA SER A 423 -18.60 -5.99 -47.97
C SER A 423 -17.23 -5.78 -48.60
N ALA A 424 -17.17 -5.10 -49.75
CA ALA A 424 -15.94 -4.55 -50.29
C ALA A 424 -15.65 -3.21 -49.62
N ILE A 425 -14.49 -3.07 -48.99
CA ILE A 425 -14.00 -1.80 -48.46
C ILE A 425 -13.28 -1.10 -49.62
N PHE A 426 -13.81 0.02 -50.08
CA PHE A 426 -13.14 0.86 -51.08
C PHE A 426 -12.30 1.90 -50.34
N PHE A 427 -10.99 1.83 -50.52
CA PHE A 427 -10.05 2.83 -50.06
C PHE A 427 -9.84 3.82 -51.21
N GLU A 428 -10.20 5.09 -51.02
CA GLU A 428 -9.77 6.17 -51.91
C GLU A 428 -8.47 6.73 -51.33
N PRO A 429 -7.32 6.53 -51.99
CA PRO A 429 -6.08 7.14 -51.54
C PRO A 429 -6.21 8.67 -51.64
N GLU A 430 -5.85 9.36 -50.57
CA GLU A 430 -5.80 10.82 -50.54
C GLU A 430 -4.66 11.29 -51.45
N SER A 431 -4.92 12.28 -52.31
CA SER A 431 -3.94 12.79 -53.27
C SER A 431 -2.76 13.57 -52.66
N GLU A 432 -2.70 13.61 -51.32
CA GLU A 432 -1.64 14.27 -50.54
C GLU A 432 -0.73 13.26 -49.83
N ASP A 433 -0.99 11.95 -49.99
CA ASP A 433 -0.16 10.86 -49.48
C ASP A 433 0.88 10.49 -50.55
N ASP A 434 1.78 11.43 -50.85
CA ASP A 434 2.95 11.18 -51.66
C ASP A 434 3.87 10.23 -50.88
N GLU A 435 4.24 9.09 -51.46
CA GLU A 435 5.21 8.15 -50.88
C GLU A 435 6.53 8.91 -50.66
N ASP A 436 6.90 9.18 -49.40
CA ASP A 436 8.20 9.76 -49.06
C ASP A 436 9.30 8.74 -49.44
N ASP A 437 9.96 8.96 -50.59
CA ASP A 437 11.06 8.14 -51.13
C ASP A 437 12.37 8.24 -50.30
N GLU A 438 12.41 9.03 -49.21
CA GLU A 438 13.56 9.14 -48.31
C GLU A 438 13.48 8.06 -47.22
N ASP A 439 14.00 6.87 -47.53
CA ASP A 439 14.23 5.82 -46.54
C ASP A 439 15.31 6.32 -45.54
N PRO A 440 14.98 6.53 -44.25
CA PRO A 440 15.89 7.14 -43.26
C PRO A 440 17.06 6.23 -42.87
N ASP A 441 17.19 5.06 -43.51
CA ASP A 441 18.20 4.05 -43.28
C ASP A 441 19.43 4.20 -44.21
N ASP A 442 19.35 5.03 -45.26
CA ASP A 442 20.42 5.21 -46.26
C ASP A 442 21.62 6.08 -45.79
N ASP A 443 21.49 6.74 -44.63
CA ASP A 443 22.53 7.60 -44.04
C ASP A 443 23.40 6.90 -42.97
N LEU A 444 23.20 5.60 -42.72
CA LEU A 444 23.78 4.89 -41.57
C LEU A 444 25.16 4.25 -41.79
N ASP A 445 25.88 4.60 -42.87
CA ASP A 445 27.26 4.18 -43.10
C ASP A 445 28.28 5.32 -42.88
N LEU A 446 28.60 5.64 -41.63
CA LEU A 446 29.78 6.44 -41.23
C LEU A 446 30.49 5.91 -39.98
#